data_AF-A0A540WC80-F1
#
_entry.id   AF-A0A540WC80-F1
#
_cell.length_a   1.000
_cell.length_b   1.000
_cell.length_c   1.000
_cell.angle_alpha   90.00
_cell.angle_beta   90.00
_cell.angle_gamma   90.00
#
_symmetry.space_group_name_H-M   'P 1'
#
loop_
_entity.id
_entity.type
_entity.pdbx_description
1 polymer ?
#
loop_
_entity_poly.entity_id
_entity_poly.type
_entity_poly.pdbx_seq_one_letter_code
_entity_poly.pdbx_strand_id
1 'polypeptide(L)'
;MSSAEPPTEGEPVGGESGGPGEPGEWDEVELDEAFVRAAPVVEPSGRARMLAARWRREPPEPQPWRSDRPPAGWFWSRVRRRRWWRG
;
A
#
# COMPACT_ATOMS: atom_id res chain seq x y z
N MET A 1 9.13 38.37 -47.93
CA MET A 1 8.49 37.34 -47.07
C MET A 1 9.61 36.66 -46.30
N SER A 2 9.80 37.02 -45.03
CA SER A 2 10.82 36.44 -44.15
C SER A 2 10.10 35.60 -43.11
N SER A 3 10.37 34.29 -43.09
CA SER A 3 9.82 33.37 -42.08
C SER A 3 10.33 33.75 -40.71
N ALA A 4 9.42 33.98 -39.77
CA ALA A 4 9.72 33.95 -38.35
C ALA A 4 9.95 32.48 -37.95
N GLU A 5 11.02 32.20 -37.22
CA GLU A 5 11.23 30.89 -36.62
C GLU A 5 10.15 30.62 -35.55
N PRO A 6 9.67 29.37 -35.40
CA PRO A 6 8.71 29.05 -34.35
C PRO A 6 9.35 29.22 -32.96
N PRO A 7 8.59 29.65 -31.94
CA PRO A 7 9.12 29.72 -30.58
C PRO A 7 9.54 28.31 -30.13
N THR A 8 10.75 28.23 -29.59
CA THR A 8 11.33 27.03 -29.00
C THR A 8 10.45 26.54 -27.86
N GLU A 9 9.68 25.48 -28.10
CA GLU A 9 9.09 24.67 -27.04
C GLU A 9 10.23 24.09 -26.21
N GLY A 10 10.34 24.51 -24.95
CA GLY A 10 11.31 23.93 -24.03
C GLY A 10 11.88 24.86 -22.97
N GLU A 11 11.17 25.91 -22.54
CA GLU A 11 11.47 26.43 -21.20
C GLU A 11 11.06 25.37 -20.17
N PRO A 12 11.99 24.80 -19.39
CA PRO A 12 11.58 24.07 -18.20
C PRO A 12 10.88 25.09 -17.31
N VAL A 13 9.57 24.92 -17.10
CA VAL A 13 8.89 25.63 -16.01
C VAL A 13 9.72 25.31 -14.78
N GLY A 14 10.35 26.35 -14.22
CA GLY A 14 11.24 26.21 -13.08
C GLY A 14 10.47 25.46 -12.01
N GLY A 15 10.92 24.26 -11.68
CA GLY A 15 10.54 23.63 -10.43
C GLY A 15 10.95 24.62 -9.35
N GLU A 16 9.96 25.33 -8.83
CA GLU A 16 10.04 26.19 -7.66
C GLU A 16 10.73 25.39 -6.57
N SER A 17 12.05 25.61 -6.52
CA SER A 17 12.92 25.04 -5.52
C SER A 17 12.55 25.77 -4.25
N GLY A 18 11.93 25.05 -3.32
CA GLY A 18 11.47 25.57 -2.04
C GLY A 18 12.56 26.40 -1.35
N GLY A 19 12.44 27.73 -1.48
CA GLY A 19 12.95 28.64 -0.46
C GLY A 19 12.09 28.48 0.81
N PRO A 20 12.40 29.19 1.91
CA PRO A 20 11.46 29.37 3.00
C PRO A 20 10.28 30.20 2.46
N GLY A 21 9.40 29.54 1.71
CA GLY A 21 8.17 30.09 1.18
C GLY A 21 7.21 30.30 2.34
N GLU A 22 6.40 31.34 2.20
CA GLU A 22 5.17 31.54 2.97
C GLU A 22 4.53 30.20 3.32
N PRO A 23 4.02 30.03 4.56
CA PRO A 23 3.35 28.79 4.94
C PRO A 23 2.31 28.48 3.88
N GLY A 24 2.51 27.38 3.18
CA GLY A 24 1.63 26.97 2.11
C GLY A 24 0.27 26.62 2.70
N GLU A 25 -0.74 26.56 1.84
CA GLU A 25 -2.09 26.08 2.20
C GLU A 25 -2.10 24.75 2.99
N TRP A 26 -1.03 23.97 2.85
CA TRP A 26 -0.83 22.68 3.52
C TRP A 26 -0.15 22.75 4.89
N ASP A 27 0.53 23.85 5.23
CA ASP A 27 1.24 24.00 6.50
C ASP A 27 0.28 24.25 7.68
N GLU A 28 -0.95 24.69 7.40
CA GLU A 28 -2.03 24.84 8.38
C GLU A 28 -2.90 23.56 8.52
N VAL A 29 -2.72 22.56 7.65
CA VAL A 29 -3.53 21.33 7.66
C VAL A 29 -2.95 20.30 8.64
N GLU A 30 -3.71 19.97 9.69
CA GLU A 30 -3.35 18.90 10.63
C GLU A 30 -3.81 17.52 10.10
N LEU A 31 -2.83 16.65 9.79
CA LEU A 31 -3.05 15.28 9.28
C LEU A 31 -3.18 14.27 10.44
N ASP A 32 -4.18 14.47 11.29
CA ASP A 32 -4.42 13.64 12.47
C ASP A 32 -5.34 12.43 12.19
N GLU A 33 -5.70 11.66 13.24
CA GLU A 33 -6.60 10.52 13.06
C GLU A 33 -8.02 10.97 12.63
N ALA A 34 -8.48 12.13 13.10
CA ALA A 34 -9.79 12.65 12.71
C ALA A 34 -9.85 12.98 11.22
N PHE A 35 -8.80 13.59 10.66
CA PHE A 35 -8.64 13.84 9.23
C PHE A 35 -8.73 12.55 8.41
N VAL A 36 -7.99 11.51 8.82
CA VAL A 36 -8.01 10.20 8.14
C VAL A 36 -9.39 9.55 8.21
N ARG A 37 -10.11 9.67 9.33
CA ARG A 37 -11.47 9.12 9.50
C ARG A 37 -12.52 9.90 8.71
N ALA A 38 -12.31 11.20 8.52
CA ALA A 38 -13.20 12.07 7.76
C ALA A 38 -13.07 11.89 6.23
N ALA A 39 -12.04 11.17 5.78
CA ALA A 39 -11.84 10.90 4.36
C ALA A 39 -13.10 10.24 3.76
N PRO A 40 -13.73 10.87 2.75
CA PRO A 40 -15.02 10.39 2.21
C PRO A 40 -14.89 9.06 1.47
N VAL A 41 -13.66 8.69 1.09
CA VAL A 41 -13.37 7.47 0.33
C VAL A 41 -12.31 6.66 1.05
N VAL A 42 -12.74 5.51 1.58
CA VAL A 42 -11.82 4.48 2.06
C VAL A 42 -11.69 3.44 0.96
N GLU A 43 -10.61 3.53 0.20
CA GLU A 43 -10.34 2.58 -0.87
C GLU A 43 -10.06 1.18 -0.28
N PRO A 44 -10.92 0.18 -0.51
CA PRO A 44 -10.71 -1.19 0.00
C PRO A 44 -9.38 -1.79 -0.47
N SER A 45 -8.86 -1.25 -1.59
CA SER A 45 -7.63 -1.67 -2.23
C SER A 45 -6.36 -0.96 -1.71
N GLY A 46 -6.46 0.06 -0.85
CA GLY A 46 -5.32 0.89 -0.46
C GLY A 46 -4.16 0.08 0.14
N ARG A 47 -4.47 -0.75 1.13
CA ARG A 47 -3.48 -1.66 1.74
C ARG A 47 -2.93 -2.68 0.74
N ALA A 48 -3.76 -3.17 -0.18
CA ALA A 48 -3.34 -4.11 -1.22
C ALA A 48 -2.37 -3.44 -2.21
N ARG A 49 -2.61 -2.18 -2.60
CA ARG A 49 -1.71 -1.40 -3.46
C ARG A 49 -0.38 -1.11 -2.77
N MET A 50 -0.39 -0.78 -1.48
CA MET A 50 0.83 -0.65 -0.68
C MET A 50 1.64 -1.95 -0.63
N LEU A 51 0.97 -3.09 -0.35
CA LEU A 51 1.61 -4.41 -0.34
C LEU A 51 2.16 -4.78 -1.71
N ALA A 52 1.41 -4.53 -2.79
CA ALA A 52 1.86 -4.78 -4.15
C ALA A 52 3.11 -3.95 -4.49
N ALA A 53 3.15 -2.68 -4.10
CA ALA A 53 4.34 -1.83 -4.28
C ALA A 53 5.55 -2.35 -3.51
N ARG A 54 5.35 -2.82 -2.28
CA ARG A 54 6.41 -3.48 -1.49
C ARG A 54 6.89 -4.75 -2.18
N TRP A 55 5.99 -5.66 -2.58
CA TRP A 55 6.35 -6.94 -3.18
C TRP A 55 7.04 -6.84 -4.53
N ARG A 56 6.78 -5.77 -5.30
CA ARG A 56 7.55 -5.49 -6.52
C ARG A 56 9.03 -5.23 -6.23
N ARG A 57 9.36 -4.69 -5.05
CA ARG A 57 10.75 -4.40 -4.63
C ARG A 57 11.35 -5.55 -3.83
N GLU A 58 10.54 -6.12 -2.94
CA GLU A 58 10.92 -7.14 -1.98
C GLU A 58 9.81 -8.21 -1.96
N PRO A 59 9.84 -9.15 -2.92
CA PRO A 59 8.88 -10.25 -2.90
C PRO A 59 9.12 -11.11 -1.66
N PRO A 60 8.05 -11.63 -1.03
CA PRO A 60 8.22 -12.55 0.07
C PRO A 60 8.93 -13.82 -0.41
N GLU A 61 9.70 -14.45 0.48
CA GLU A 61 10.29 -15.75 0.15
C GLU A 61 9.19 -16.78 -0.16
N PRO A 62 9.42 -17.67 -1.12
CA PRO A 62 8.49 -18.74 -1.45
C PRO A 62 8.36 -19.68 -0.25
N GLN A 63 7.23 -19.59 0.44
CA GLN A 63 6.84 -20.55 1.46
C GLN A 63 6.14 -21.72 0.78
N PRO A 64 6.34 -22.97 1.23
CA PRO A 64 5.55 -24.09 0.75
C PRO A 64 4.06 -23.82 1.00
N TRP A 65 3.23 -24.06 -0.03
CA TRP A 65 1.76 -23.94 -0.01
C TRP A 65 1.08 -24.65 1.17
N ARG A 66 1.79 -25.61 1.77
CA ARG A 66 1.50 -26.17 3.07
C ARG A 66 2.69 -25.92 3.97
N SER A 67 2.49 -25.19 5.05
CA SER A 67 3.44 -25.16 6.15
C SER A 67 3.54 -26.60 6.70
N ASP A 68 4.72 -27.21 6.63
CA ASP A 68 4.98 -28.53 7.25
C ASP A 68 4.66 -28.52 8.75
N ARG A 69 4.67 -27.32 9.34
CA ARG A 69 4.19 -27.04 10.67
C ARG A 69 2.76 -26.52 10.65
N PRO A 70 1.78 -27.28 11.16
CA PRO A 70 0.41 -26.80 11.30
C PRO A 70 0.37 -25.60 12.26
N PRO A 71 -0.27 -24.48 11.84
CA PRO A 71 -0.37 -23.28 12.63
C PRO A 71 -1.32 -23.53 13.81
N ALA A 72 -0.79 -23.40 15.02
CA ALA A 72 -1.52 -23.17 16.25
C ALA A 72 -2.82 -23.99 16.47
N GLY A 73 -2.76 -25.31 16.66
CA GLY A 73 -3.86 -25.99 17.38
C GLY A 73 -5.17 -26.24 16.61
N TRP A 74 -5.30 -25.87 15.33
CA TRP A 74 -6.55 -26.09 14.56
C TRP A 74 -6.71 -27.52 14.03
N PHE A 75 -5.78 -28.42 14.34
CA PHE A 75 -6.02 -29.85 14.18
C PHE A 75 -7.09 -30.28 15.18
N TRP A 76 -8.33 -30.26 14.71
CA TRP A 76 -9.39 -31.12 15.18
C TRP A 76 -8.85 -32.54 15.47
N SER A 77 -8.62 -32.81 16.75
CA SER A 77 -8.95 -34.05 17.44
C SER A 77 -8.68 -35.36 16.67
N ARG A 78 -7.43 -35.64 16.31
CA ARG A 78 -7.02 -36.97 15.80
C ARG A 78 -7.19 -38.13 16.82
N VAL A 79 -7.70 -37.92 18.04
CA VAL A 79 -7.61 -38.93 19.12
C VAL A 79 -8.95 -39.51 19.63
N ARG A 80 -10.13 -38.91 19.41
CA ARG A 80 -11.37 -39.33 20.12
C ARG A 80 -12.42 -40.19 19.36
N ARG A 81 -12.16 -40.70 18.15
CA ARG A 81 -13.12 -41.55 17.39
C ARG A 81 -12.71 -43.02 17.20
N ARG A 82 -11.93 -43.61 18.13
CA ARG A 82 -11.56 -45.05 18.09
C ARG A 82 -11.81 -45.84 19.39
N ARG A 83 -12.84 -45.48 20.14
CA ARG A 83 -13.52 -46.38 21.09
C ARG A 83 -15.02 -46.23 20.81
N TRP A 84 -15.86 -47.20 21.17
CA TRP A 84 -17.32 -47.24 20.93
C TRP A 84 -17.74 -47.88 19.60
N TRP A 85 -17.48 -49.19 19.47
CA TRP A 85 -18.46 -50.21 19.07
C TRP A 85 -17.76 -51.57 18.88
N ARG A 86 -17.54 -52.25 20.02
CA ARG A 86 -17.68 -53.70 20.12
C ARG A 86 -18.74 -53.93 21.19
N GLY A 87 -19.84 -54.54 20.77
CA GLY A 87 -21.06 -54.82 21.52
C GLY A 87 -22.00 -55.46 20.52
#